data_AF-A0A3B9WAR3-F1
#
_entry.id   AF-A0A3B9WAR3-F1
#
_cell.length_a   1.000
_cell.length_b   1.000
_cell.length_c   1.000
_cell.angle_alpha   90.00
_cell.angle_beta   90.00
_cell.angle_gamma   90.00
#
_symmetry.space_group_name_H-M   'P 1'
#
loop_
_entity.id
_entity.type
_entity.pdbx_description
1 polymer ?
#
loop_
_entity_poly.entity_id
_entity_poly.type
_entity_poly.pdbx_seq_one_letter_code
_entity_poly.pdbx_strand_id
1 'polypeptide(L)' 'MSNRLARATSPYLLQHAENPVDWWEF' A
#
# COMPACT_ATOMS: atom_id res chain seq x y z
N MET A 1 -9.68 3.91 -3.04
CA MET A 1 -8.44 4.63 -2.69
C MET A 1 -7.28 3.90 -3.34
N SER A 2 -6.60 4.53 -4.29
CA SER A 2 -5.47 3.91 -4.99
C SER A 2 -4.22 4.13 -4.13
N ASN A 3 -3.92 3.17 -3.25
CA ASN A 3 -2.76 3.26 -2.36
C ASN A 3 -1.48 3.41 -3.19
N ARG A 4 -0.57 4.29 -2.73
CA ARG A 4 0.76 4.47 -3.35
C ARG A 4 1.56 3.17 -3.52
N LEU A 5 1.22 2.15 -2.71
CA LEU A 5 1.82 0.82 -2.72
C LEU A 5 1.58 0.03 -4.02
N ALA A 6 0.56 0.37 -4.81
CA ALA A 6 0.27 -0.31 -6.09
C ALA A 6 1.40 -0.17 -7.13
N ARG A 7 2.35 0.76 -6.93
CA ARG A 7 3.52 0.96 -7.80
C ARG A 7 4.84 0.45 -7.19
N ALA A 8 4.80 -0.21 -6.04
CA ALA A 8 6.00 -0.77 -5.42
C ALA A 8 6.47 -2.03 -6.16
N THR A 9 7.77 -2.32 -6.12
CA THR A 9 8.35 -3.55 -6.69
C THR A 9 8.55 -4.65 -5.66
N SER A 10 8.42 -4.32 -4.37
CA SER A 10 8.52 -5.30 -3.29
C SER A 10 7.25 -6.15 -3.22
N PRO A 11 7.36 -7.50 -3.25
CA PRO A 11 6.22 -8.39 -3.10
C PRO A 11 5.43 -8.14 -1.81
N TYR A 12 6.12 -7.79 -0.73
CA TYR A 12 5.50 -7.46 0.56
C TYR A 12 4.65 -6.18 0.47
N LEU A 13 5.14 -5.14 -0.20
CA LEU A 13 4.40 -3.88 -0.34
C LEU A 13 3.17 -4.04 -1.25
N LEU A 14 3.27 -4.85 -2.30
CA LEU A 14 2.14 -5.16 -3.19
C LEU A 14 1.03 -5.95 -2.49
N GLN A 15 1.39 -6.83 -1.55
CA GLN A 15 0.42 -7.53 -0.70
C GLN A 15 -0.46 -6.55 0.09
N HIS A 16 0.03 -5.34 0.36
CA HIS A 16 -0.69 -4.31 1.09
C HIS A 16 -1.38 -3.26 0.20
N ALA A 17 -1.30 -3.38 -1.13
CA ALA A 17 -1.81 -2.38 -2.07
C ALA A 17 -3.34 -2.18 -2.00
N GLU A 18 -4.10 -3.19 -1.60
CA GLU A 18 -5.56 -3.13 -1.52
C GLU A 18 -6.09 -2.91 -0.09
N ASN A 19 -5.21 -2.68 0.90
CA ASN A 19 -5.68 -2.40 2.25
C ASN A 19 -6.44 -1.06 2.29
N PRO A 20 -7.67 -1.01 2.84
CA PRO A 20 -8.43 0.24 2.98
C PRO A 20 -7.84 1.16 4.07
N VAL A 21 -6.80 0.69 4.75
CA VAL A 21 -6.05 1.45 5.76
C VAL A 21 -5.12 2.42 5.02
N ASP A 22 -5.55 3.67 4.90
CA ASP A 22 -4.65 4.79 4.63
C ASP A 22 -3.70 4.90 5.83
N TRP A 23 -2.48 4.41 5.68
CA TRP A 23 -1.44 4.53 6.70
C TRP A 23 -1.12 6.02 6.91
N TRP A 24 -1.63 6.58 8.01
CA TRP A 24 -1.20 7.87 8.53
C TRP A 24 -0.13 7.62 9.58
N GLU A 25 1.08 8.06 9.29
CA GLU A 25 2.23 8.01 10.18
C GLU A 25 2.10 9.16 11.21
N PHE A 26 1.76 8.80 12.46
CA PHE A 26 2.02 9.62 13.65
C PHE A 26 3.35 9.21 14.26
#